data_AF-A0A0Q8REN7-F1
#
_entry.id   AF-A0A0Q8REN7-F1
#
_cell.length_a   1.000
_cell.length_b   1.000
_cell.length_c   1.000
_cell.angle_alpha   90.00
_cell.angle_beta   90.00
_cell.angle_gamma   90.00
#
_symmetry.space_group_name_H-M   'P 1'
#
loop_
_entity.id
_entity.type
_entity.pdbx_description
1 polymer ?
#
loop_
_entity_poly.entity_id
_entity_poly.type
_entity_poly.pdbx_seq_one_letter_code
_entity_poly.pdbx_strand_id
1 'polypeptide(L)'
;MRSCLTLISLLLAAQAGAQTSPMAPDIVPGFEAPQEQADYVKRVVMIPMRDGVRLHTVIVVPKGASKAPVILTRTPYNADGRARRNVSPYMQSSLPQGDEVFGRDFIRVFQDVRGKYGSEGEYVMTRPVRGPLNSSQTDNATDAWDTIDWLVKNVPETNGKVGMIGSSYEGFTVLMALTEPHPALKAAVPMSAMVDGWRGDDWFHNGAFRVNTLDYIASQNTVKGRGEPLATGAYDDYDVVLRAGSVAGLARKYGLDKLNFTKKLFEHPAYDSFWQEQALDRILAKRPLSVPTMHVVGQWDQEDIYGTYVTYAALEKQDKDNKLNFLAVGPWRHSGVNYDGSALGALQFTGDTALEFRRDVMVPFLKQYLVDGAPAADTPPVLSYQTGSNKWQRLAQWPVSCATGCASAAKAVYLQDGFKLSWSQAGNAKGFDEYVADPAKPVPFVPRPVRMGDENVWKPWLVHDQRFVSDRTDVLSYVSEPLKEPLVLSGAPQVHLVASTSGNDADWVVKVIDVYPDEAPSQPKLGGYQLPLSMDIFRGRYRDSFEKPSAIPSNKAVQFNFALPPVNHVVLPGHRLMIQVQSSWFPLYDRNPQTFVPNIFLAAPDDYKKATQRVFHGSSVELPVVVK
;
A
#
# COMPACT_ATOMS: atom_id res chain seq x y z
N MET A 1 45.44 -82.97 -32.88
CA MET A 1 45.25 -83.25 -31.44
C MET A 1 45.91 -82.13 -30.67
N ARG A 2 45.14 -81.08 -30.37
CA ARG A 2 44.69 -80.67 -29.02
C ARG A 2 45.79 -80.01 -28.16
N SER A 3 45.84 -78.68 -28.33
CA SER A 3 46.38 -77.66 -27.43
C SER A 3 45.73 -77.71 -26.04
N CYS A 4 46.46 -77.35 -24.98
CA CYS A 4 45.90 -76.98 -23.68
C CYS A 4 46.32 -75.56 -23.34
N LEU A 5 45.30 -74.69 -23.25
CA LEU A 5 45.36 -73.29 -22.83
C LEU A 5 45.55 -73.18 -21.32
N THR A 6 46.41 -72.25 -20.91
CA THR A 6 46.52 -71.71 -19.56
C THR A 6 45.36 -70.72 -19.33
N LEU A 7 44.43 -71.04 -18.42
CA LEU A 7 43.37 -70.12 -18.00
C LEU A 7 43.87 -69.25 -16.83
N ILE A 8 43.93 -67.93 -17.05
CA ILE A 8 44.09 -66.90 -16.01
C ILE A 8 42.69 -66.59 -15.47
N SER A 9 42.41 -66.94 -14.22
CA SER A 9 41.16 -66.60 -13.54
C SER A 9 41.24 -65.18 -12.96
N LEU A 10 40.59 -64.22 -13.61
CA LEU A 10 40.32 -62.89 -13.03
C LEU A 10 39.29 -63.03 -11.89
N LEU A 11 39.72 -62.72 -10.66
CA LEU A 11 38.84 -62.47 -9.53
C LEU A 11 38.14 -61.11 -9.70
N LEU A 12 36.91 -61.12 -10.20
CA LEU A 12 35.96 -60.01 -10.06
C LEU A 12 35.46 -60.00 -8.61
N ALA A 13 36.09 -59.20 -7.74
CA ALA A 13 35.55 -58.88 -6.44
C ALA A 13 34.33 -57.96 -6.62
N ALA A 14 33.13 -58.54 -6.67
CA ALA A 14 31.90 -57.77 -6.53
C ALA A 14 31.88 -57.16 -5.12
N GLN A 15 31.99 -55.83 -5.02
CA GLN A 15 31.73 -55.12 -3.79
C GLN A 15 30.23 -55.26 -3.46
N ALA A 16 29.87 -56.30 -2.72
CA ALA A 16 28.58 -56.37 -2.06
C ALA A 16 28.59 -55.32 -0.94
N GLY A 17 28.00 -54.15 -1.19
CA GLY A 17 27.78 -53.15 -0.15
C GLY A 17 27.00 -53.78 1.00
N ALA A 18 27.47 -53.58 2.24
CA ALA A 18 26.78 -54.09 3.42
C ALA A 18 25.32 -53.60 3.41
N GLN A 19 24.38 -54.53 3.58
CA GLN A 19 22.95 -54.20 3.63
C GLN A 19 22.69 -53.34 4.89
N THR A 20 22.00 -52.22 4.71
CA THR A 20 21.49 -51.42 5.82
C THR A 20 20.61 -52.29 6.71
N SER A 21 20.79 -52.20 8.03
CA SER A 21 19.98 -52.94 9.00
C SER A 21 18.49 -52.62 8.78
N PRO A 22 17.58 -53.62 8.77
CA PRO A 22 16.14 -53.37 8.71
C PRO A 22 15.57 -52.52 9.86
N MET A 23 16.33 -52.39 10.96
CA MET A 23 15.98 -51.57 12.13
C MET A 23 16.77 -50.24 12.17
N ALA A 24 17.51 -49.89 11.10
CA ALA A 24 18.15 -48.59 11.02
C ALA A 24 17.10 -47.47 11.01
N PRO A 25 17.29 -46.37 11.75
CA PRO A 25 16.35 -45.26 11.72
C PRO A 25 16.24 -44.64 10.32
N ASP A 26 15.02 -44.47 9.83
CA ASP A 26 14.75 -43.83 8.52
C ASP A 26 15.01 -42.31 8.52
N ILE A 27 15.05 -41.69 9.71
CA ILE A 27 15.44 -40.29 9.88
C ILE A 27 16.95 -40.25 10.12
N VAL A 28 17.70 -39.95 9.07
CA VAL A 28 19.15 -39.79 9.14
C VAL A 28 19.47 -38.40 9.71
N PRO A 29 20.17 -38.30 10.86
CA PRO A 29 20.61 -37.02 11.39
C PRO A 29 21.51 -36.29 10.40
N GLY A 30 21.20 -35.03 10.10
CA GLY A 30 22.03 -34.21 9.22
C GLY A 30 21.92 -34.53 7.73
N PHE A 31 20.82 -35.13 7.25
CA PHE A 31 20.57 -35.23 5.82
C PHE A 31 20.50 -33.83 5.19
N GLU A 32 21.45 -33.52 4.31
CA GLU A 32 21.45 -32.34 3.48
C GLU A 32 21.26 -32.74 2.01
N ALA A 33 20.22 -32.21 1.37
CA ALA A 33 20.00 -32.45 -0.05
C ALA A 33 21.14 -31.81 -0.88
N PRO A 34 21.69 -32.50 -1.90
CA PRO A 34 22.77 -31.96 -2.73
C PRO A 34 22.44 -30.58 -3.29
N GLN A 35 23.34 -29.60 -3.05
CA GLN A 35 23.23 -28.22 -3.55
C GLN A 35 24.17 -27.92 -4.72
N GLU A 36 24.76 -28.95 -5.34
CA GLU A 36 25.73 -28.79 -6.43
C GLU A 36 25.15 -28.00 -7.60
N GLN A 37 23.89 -28.29 -7.94
CA GLN A 37 23.16 -27.63 -9.03
C GLN A 37 22.70 -26.20 -8.70
N ALA A 38 22.76 -25.77 -7.43
CA ALA A 38 22.33 -24.43 -7.06
C ALA A 38 23.25 -23.36 -7.68
N ASP A 39 22.71 -22.27 -8.19
CA ASP A 39 23.50 -21.13 -8.71
C ASP A 39 23.70 -20.00 -7.67
N TYR A 40 23.30 -20.26 -6.42
CA TYR A 40 23.46 -19.38 -5.27
C TYR A 40 23.86 -20.16 -4.00
N VAL A 41 24.24 -19.41 -2.97
CA VAL A 41 24.43 -19.87 -1.60
C VAL A 41 23.47 -19.09 -0.71
N LYS A 42 22.70 -19.78 0.11
CA LYS A 42 21.83 -19.18 1.13
C LYS A 42 22.49 -19.31 2.50
N ARG A 43 22.66 -18.19 3.19
CA ARG A 43 23.18 -18.12 4.56
C ARG A 43 22.10 -17.57 5.47
N VAL A 44 21.88 -18.23 6.59
CA VAL A 44 20.99 -17.75 7.64
C VAL A 44 21.85 -17.39 8.84
N VAL A 45 21.74 -16.14 9.31
CA VAL A 45 22.53 -15.60 10.41
C VAL A 45 21.63 -14.84 11.39
N MET A 46 22.07 -14.81 12.65
CA MET A 46 21.44 -14.02 13.71
C MET A 46 22.31 -12.78 13.98
N ILE A 47 21.94 -11.63 13.40
CA ILE A 47 22.73 -10.40 13.48
C ILE A 47 22.47 -9.71 14.82
N PRO A 48 23.48 -9.51 15.69
CA PRO A 48 23.29 -8.79 16.95
C PRO A 48 23.11 -7.29 16.71
N MET A 49 22.05 -6.72 17.29
CA MET A 49 21.82 -5.28 17.37
C MET A 49 22.61 -4.69 18.55
N ARG A 50 22.67 -3.36 18.64
CA ARG A 50 23.38 -2.64 19.73
C ARG A 50 22.92 -2.97 21.14
N ASP A 51 21.70 -3.48 21.31
CA ASP A 51 21.14 -3.91 22.61
C ASP A 51 21.26 -5.42 22.85
N GLY A 52 22.01 -6.14 22.00
CA GLY A 52 22.25 -7.58 22.13
C GLY A 52 21.15 -8.48 21.56
N VAL A 53 19.98 -7.94 21.23
CA VAL A 53 18.93 -8.68 20.52
C VAL A 53 19.42 -9.07 19.15
N ARG A 54 19.20 -10.33 18.74
CA ARG A 54 19.64 -10.82 17.43
C ARG A 54 18.50 -10.91 16.45
N LEU A 55 18.69 -10.37 15.24
CA LEU A 55 17.71 -10.40 14.17
C LEU A 55 18.04 -11.49 13.14
N HIS A 56 17.05 -12.33 12.86
CA HIS A 56 17.11 -13.40 11.89
C HIS A 56 17.20 -12.83 10.47
N THR A 57 18.28 -13.18 9.77
CA THR A 57 18.64 -12.60 8.48
C THR A 57 19.02 -13.68 7.49
N VAL A 58 18.36 -13.68 6.34
CA VAL A 58 18.59 -14.59 5.21
C VAL A 58 19.35 -13.83 4.12
N ILE A 59 20.53 -14.33 3.76
CA ILE A 59 21.44 -13.75 2.77
C ILE A 59 21.54 -14.72 1.60
N VAL A 60 21.11 -14.29 0.42
CA VAL A 60 21.15 -15.06 -0.83
C VAL A 60 22.24 -14.48 -1.72
N VAL A 61 23.35 -15.21 -1.82
CA VAL A 61 24.57 -14.80 -2.54
C VAL A 61 24.66 -15.57 -3.86
N PRO A 62 24.71 -14.91 -5.03
CA PRO A 62 24.97 -15.61 -6.29
C PRO A 62 26.32 -16.35 -6.25
N LYS A 63 26.40 -17.61 -6.70
CA LYS A 63 27.69 -18.33 -6.77
C LYS A 63 28.65 -17.57 -7.68
N GLY A 64 29.89 -17.35 -7.22
CA GLY A 64 30.90 -16.58 -7.94
C GLY A 64 30.77 -15.06 -7.81
N ALA A 65 29.84 -14.55 -7.01
CA ALA A 65 29.76 -13.12 -6.72
C ALA A 65 31.05 -12.62 -6.06
N SER A 66 31.52 -11.46 -6.52
CA SER A 66 32.66 -10.73 -5.96
C SER A 66 32.41 -9.24 -6.16
N LYS A 67 32.62 -8.44 -5.12
CA LYS A 67 32.28 -7.01 -5.09
C LYS A 67 30.83 -6.72 -5.51
N ALA A 68 29.89 -7.58 -5.11
CA ALA A 68 28.49 -7.42 -5.43
C ALA A 68 27.78 -6.51 -4.41
N PRO A 69 26.98 -5.51 -4.84
CA PRO A 69 26.17 -4.74 -3.91
C PRO A 69 25.07 -5.57 -3.24
N VAL A 70 24.57 -5.07 -2.11
CA VAL A 70 23.48 -5.69 -1.35
C VAL A 70 22.16 -4.97 -1.60
N ILE A 71 21.09 -5.72 -1.82
CA ILE A 71 19.70 -5.24 -1.74
C ILE A 71 19.05 -5.81 -0.48
N LEU A 72 18.82 -4.94 0.50
CA LEU A 72 18.25 -5.25 1.81
C LEU A 72 16.74 -4.95 1.84
N THR A 73 15.98 -5.89 2.40
CA THR A 73 14.59 -5.69 2.81
C THR A 73 14.41 -6.17 4.24
N ARG A 74 13.86 -5.33 5.12
CA ARG A 74 13.46 -5.73 6.48
C ARG A 74 11.95 -5.92 6.49
N THR A 75 11.48 -7.01 7.09
CA THR A 75 10.10 -7.46 6.92
C THR A 75 9.48 -8.04 8.20
N PRO A 76 8.19 -7.79 8.48
CA PRO A 76 7.43 -8.53 9.48
C PRO A 76 6.70 -9.73 8.87
N TYR A 77 7.12 -10.20 7.68
CA TYR A 77 6.40 -11.20 6.86
C TYR A 77 7.24 -12.45 6.52
N ASN A 78 8.02 -12.95 7.49
CA ASN A 78 8.85 -14.16 7.37
C ASN A 78 9.96 -14.05 6.31
N ALA A 79 11.17 -13.69 6.74
CA ALA A 79 12.34 -13.57 5.87
C ALA A 79 12.68 -14.87 5.11
N ASP A 80 12.53 -16.05 5.73
CA ASP A 80 12.72 -17.33 5.04
C ASP A 80 11.72 -17.52 3.91
N GLY A 81 10.45 -17.21 4.18
CA GLY A 81 9.37 -17.28 3.20
C GLY A 81 9.61 -16.31 2.04
N ARG A 82 10.00 -15.06 2.35
CA ARG A 82 10.36 -14.05 1.34
C ARG A 82 11.52 -14.50 0.47
N ALA A 83 12.54 -15.16 1.04
CA ALA A 83 13.68 -15.68 0.29
C ALA A 83 13.42 -17.06 -0.37
N ARG A 84 12.18 -17.56 -0.36
CA ARG A 84 11.80 -18.88 -0.86
C ARG A 84 10.39 -18.89 -1.44
N ARG A 85 10.18 -18.11 -2.51
CA ARG A 85 8.95 -18.18 -3.33
C ARG A 85 8.74 -19.59 -3.88
N ASN A 86 9.81 -20.22 -4.34
CA ASN A 86 9.80 -21.61 -4.80
C ASN A 86 11.01 -22.38 -4.24
N VAL A 87 10.90 -23.70 -4.18
CA VAL A 87 12.02 -24.60 -3.84
C VAL A 87 12.78 -24.88 -5.13
N SER A 88 13.89 -24.18 -5.37
CA SER A 88 14.63 -24.27 -6.62
C SER A 88 16.14 -24.09 -6.41
N PRO A 89 16.99 -24.80 -7.19
CA PRO A 89 18.42 -24.52 -7.27
C PRO A 89 18.73 -23.20 -7.99
N TYR A 90 17.77 -22.62 -8.72
CA TYR A 90 17.98 -21.36 -9.45
C TYR A 90 17.54 -20.15 -8.60
N MET A 91 18.43 -19.20 -8.40
CA MET A 91 18.24 -18.03 -7.54
C MET A 91 17.00 -17.23 -7.93
N GLN A 92 16.86 -16.91 -9.22
CA GLN A 92 15.70 -16.18 -9.75
C GLN A 92 14.38 -16.93 -9.56
N SER A 93 14.43 -18.27 -9.50
CA SER A 93 13.24 -19.08 -9.21
C SER A 93 12.89 -19.10 -7.72
N SER A 94 13.89 -18.99 -6.83
CA SER A 94 13.71 -18.98 -5.37
C SER A 94 13.32 -17.61 -4.80
N LEU A 95 13.80 -16.51 -5.39
CA LEU A 95 13.52 -15.14 -4.91
C LEU A 95 12.08 -14.68 -5.22
N PRO A 96 11.59 -13.58 -4.60
CA PRO A 96 10.27 -13.04 -4.87
C PRO A 96 10.02 -12.78 -6.36
N GLN A 97 8.74 -12.83 -6.74
CA GLN A 97 8.33 -12.30 -8.05
C GLN A 97 8.74 -10.83 -8.15
N GLY A 98 9.20 -10.44 -9.33
CA GLY A 98 9.69 -9.10 -9.61
C GLY A 98 11.20 -8.97 -9.44
N ASP A 99 11.85 -9.79 -8.59
CA ASP A 99 13.29 -9.75 -8.35
C ASP A 99 14.10 -10.31 -9.54
N GLU A 100 13.47 -10.92 -10.55
CA GLU A 100 14.16 -11.46 -11.72
C GLU A 100 15.03 -10.41 -12.43
N VAL A 101 14.61 -9.13 -12.41
CA VAL A 101 15.32 -8.01 -13.04
C VAL A 101 16.66 -7.68 -12.38
N PHE A 102 16.87 -8.07 -11.13
CA PHE A 102 18.16 -7.91 -10.45
C PHE A 102 19.20 -8.91 -10.97
N GLY A 103 18.76 -10.00 -11.61
CA GLY A 103 19.63 -11.02 -12.15
C GLY A 103 20.52 -11.63 -11.08
N ARG A 104 21.82 -11.67 -11.36
CA ARG A 104 22.87 -12.15 -10.45
C ARG A 104 23.84 -11.03 -10.05
N ASP A 105 23.46 -9.77 -10.29
CA ASP A 105 24.31 -8.60 -10.05
C ASP A 105 24.33 -8.18 -8.57
N PHE A 106 23.39 -8.69 -7.77
CA PHE A 106 23.17 -8.28 -6.38
C PHE A 106 23.15 -9.47 -5.43
N ILE A 107 23.63 -9.23 -4.20
CA ILE A 107 23.34 -10.08 -3.04
C ILE A 107 21.99 -9.65 -2.49
N ARG A 108 21.06 -10.59 -2.32
CA ARG A 108 19.71 -10.31 -1.82
C ARG A 108 19.59 -10.67 -0.35
N VAL A 109 19.17 -9.73 0.49
CA VAL A 109 19.05 -9.91 1.94
C VAL A 109 17.63 -9.63 2.41
N PHE A 110 17.06 -10.57 3.17
CA PHE A 110 15.80 -10.41 3.90
C PHE A 110 16.06 -10.56 5.38
N GLN A 111 15.52 -9.67 6.20
CA GLN A 111 15.64 -9.73 7.65
C GLN A 111 14.26 -9.65 8.31
N ASP A 112 13.99 -10.55 9.25
CA ASP A 112 12.82 -10.42 10.11
C ASP A 112 13.01 -9.23 11.05
N VAL A 113 12.04 -8.33 11.11
CA VAL A 113 12.09 -7.23 12.09
C VAL A 113 12.04 -7.77 13.52
N ARG A 114 12.50 -6.96 14.48
CA ARG A 114 12.51 -7.26 15.91
C ARG A 114 11.17 -7.83 16.39
N GLY A 115 11.25 -8.97 17.08
CA GLY A 115 10.12 -9.68 17.66
C GLY A 115 9.22 -10.45 16.69
N LYS A 116 9.58 -10.56 15.39
CA LYS A 116 8.83 -11.36 14.41
C LYS A 116 9.62 -12.59 13.97
N TYR A 117 8.92 -13.70 13.75
CA TYR A 117 9.45 -14.98 13.25
C TYR A 117 10.76 -15.40 13.92
N GLY A 118 11.88 -15.46 13.18
CA GLY A 118 13.17 -15.90 13.71
C GLY A 118 13.82 -14.88 14.65
N SER A 119 13.51 -13.58 14.52
CA SER A 119 14.17 -12.50 15.26
C SER A 119 13.80 -12.45 16.73
N GLU A 120 14.78 -12.20 17.60
CA GLU A 120 14.58 -12.01 19.03
C GLU A 120 13.92 -10.64 19.34
N GLY A 121 13.70 -10.37 20.63
CA GLY A 121 13.12 -9.13 21.12
C GLY A 121 11.60 -9.07 21.05
N GLU A 122 11.05 -7.88 21.33
CA GLU A 122 9.60 -7.65 21.39
C GLU A 122 9.10 -6.92 20.15
N TYR A 123 7.98 -7.40 19.61
CA TYR A 123 7.32 -6.76 18.48
C TYR A 123 6.41 -5.63 18.95
N VAL A 124 6.58 -4.46 18.33
CA VAL A 124 5.68 -3.32 18.45
C VAL A 124 5.22 -2.98 17.04
N MET A 125 3.90 -3.01 16.81
CA MET A 125 3.30 -2.63 15.52
C MET A 125 3.81 -1.25 15.11
N THR A 126 4.33 -1.15 13.87
CA THR A 126 4.91 0.07 13.29
C THR A 126 5.78 0.84 14.30
N ARG A 127 6.67 0.11 15.01
CA ARG A 127 7.46 0.61 16.15
C ARG A 127 7.92 2.07 15.94
N PRO A 128 7.43 3.03 16.77
CA PRO A 128 7.74 4.44 16.61
C PRO A 128 9.25 4.71 16.69
N VAL A 129 9.69 5.77 16.02
CA VAL A 129 11.03 6.33 16.18
C VAL A 129 11.29 6.65 17.65
N ARG A 130 12.55 6.58 18.08
CA ARG A 130 12.95 7.04 19.43
C ARG A 130 12.53 8.50 19.62
N GLY A 131 11.86 8.78 20.74
CA GLY A 131 11.20 10.06 20.98
C GLY A 131 10.05 9.94 21.98
N PRO A 132 9.02 10.82 21.88
CA PRO A 132 7.93 10.86 22.86
C PRO A 132 7.20 9.53 23.08
N LEU A 133 7.08 8.70 22.04
CA LEU A 133 6.38 7.41 22.09
C LEU A 133 7.32 6.21 22.33
N ASN A 134 8.63 6.40 22.24
CA ASN A 134 9.61 5.33 22.39
C ASN A 134 10.86 5.87 23.11
N SER A 135 10.93 5.63 24.41
CA SER A 135 12.07 5.99 25.26
C SER A 135 13.17 4.93 25.29
N SER A 136 13.07 3.85 24.50
CA SER A 136 14.13 2.83 24.43
C SER A 136 15.31 3.33 23.58
N GLN A 137 16.41 2.59 23.63
CA GLN A 137 17.60 2.90 22.81
C GLN A 137 17.50 2.35 21.37
N THR A 138 16.38 1.71 21.01
CA THR A 138 16.20 0.96 19.77
C THR A 138 14.87 1.21 19.08
N ASP A 139 14.92 1.37 17.76
CA ASP A 139 13.80 1.45 16.83
C ASP A 139 14.18 0.80 15.48
N ASN A 140 13.33 0.95 14.46
CA ASN A 140 13.64 0.41 13.13
C ASN A 140 14.81 1.11 12.43
N ALA A 141 15.13 2.36 12.78
CA ALA A 141 16.27 3.07 12.21
C ALA A 141 17.58 2.51 12.76
N THR A 142 17.67 2.34 14.09
CA THR A 142 18.84 1.73 14.72
C THR A 142 19.05 0.28 14.32
N ASP A 143 17.96 -0.50 14.22
CA ASP A 143 18.06 -1.90 13.79
C ASP A 143 18.52 -2.01 12.33
N ALA A 144 18.07 -1.09 11.45
CA ALA A 144 18.57 -1.02 10.08
C ALA A 144 20.04 -0.59 10.01
N TRP A 145 20.45 0.39 10.83
CA TRP A 145 21.83 0.82 10.93
C TRP A 145 22.77 -0.34 11.30
N ASP A 146 22.46 -1.04 12.39
CA ASP A 146 23.29 -2.14 12.91
C ASP A 146 23.34 -3.32 11.93
N THR A 147 22.23 -3.56 11.22
CA THR A 147 22.16 -4.55 10.15
C THR A 147 23.08 -4.19 8.98
N ILE A 148 23.03 -2.96 8.49
CA ILE A 148 23.86 -2.51 7.37
C ILE A 148 25.34 -2.55 7.77
N ASP A 149 25.68 -2.06 8.96
CA ASP A 149 27.05 -2.09 9.49
C ASP A 149 27.59 -3.53 9.57
N TRP A 150 26.77 -4.47 10.05
CA TRP A 150 27.16 -5.87 10.10
C TRP A 150 27.37 -6.46 8.70
N LEU A 151 26.45 -6.21 7.76
CA LEU A 151 26.52 -6.74 6.40
C LEU A 151 27.81 -6.34 5.69
N VAL A 152 28.17 -5.05 5.74
CA VAL A 152 29.36 -4.54 5.04
C VAL A 152 30.68 -5.00 5.65
N LYS A 153 30.66 -5.48 6.91
CA LYS A 153 31.84 -6.02 7.61
C LYS A 153 31.96 -7.54 7.51
N ASN A 154 30.85 -8.27 7.31
CA ASN A 154 30.81 -9.72 7.48
C ASN A 154 30.41 -10.51 6.22
N VAL A 155 29.96 -9.84 5.15
CA VAL A 155 29.66 -10.51 3.87
C VAL A 155 30.82 -10.27 2.90
N PRO A 156 31.78 -11.21 2.75
CA PRO A 156 33.02 -10.96 2.01
C PRO A 156 32.81 -10.77 0.50
N GLU A 157 31.70 -11.27 -0.05
CA GLU A 157 31.38 -11.10 -1.48
C GLU A 157 30.91 -9.69 -1.82
N THR A 158 30.62 -8.85 -0.83
CA THR A 158 30.07 -7.51 -1.07
C THR A 158 31.12 -6.45 -1.42
N ASN A 159 30.72 -5.41 -2.14
CA ASN A 159 31.50 -4.17 -2.28
C ASN A 159 31.26 -3.15 -1.15
N GLY A 160 30.43 -3.49 -0.16
CA GLY A 160 30.13 -2.62 0.98
C GLY A 160 29.10 -1.53 0.68
N LYS A 161 28.38 -1.59 -0.44
CA LYS A 161 27.26 -0.69 -0.76
C LYS A 161 25.93 -1.41 -0.61
N VAL A 162 24.99 -0.77 0.08
CA VAL A 162 23.66 -1.32 0.35
C VAL A 162 22.59 -0.41 -0.25
N GLY A 163 21.66 -1.01 -0.99
CA GLY A 163 20.37 -0.41 -1.33
C GLY A 163 19.26 -1.02 -0.48
N MET A 164 18.25 -0.22 -0.14
CA MET A 164 17.07 -0.73 0.56
C MET A 164 15.82 -0.61 -0.30
N ILE A 165 15.07 -1.70 -0.39
CA ILE A 165 13.77 -1.75 -1.08
C ILE A 165 12.75 -2.49 -0.22
N GLY A 166 11.48 -2.20 -0.43
CA GLY A 166 10.39 -2.92 0.23
C GLY A 166 9.05 -2.27 -0.04
N SER A 167 7.97 -3.06 0.05
CA SER A 167 6.61 -2.55 -0.09
C SER A 167 5.73 -2.69 1.16
N SER A 168 4.76 -1.78 1.37
CA SER A 168 3.93 -1.71 2.59
C SER A 168 4.81 -1.48 3.82
N TYR A 169 4.64 -2.32 4.85
CA TYR A 169 5.50 -2.36 6.04
C TYR A 169 7.00 -2.47 5.68
N GLU A 170 7.35 -3.23 4.63
CA GLU A 170 8.76 -3.29 4.22
C GLU A 170 9.23 -1.92 3.71
N GLY A 171 8.37 -1.18 3.00
CA GLY A 171 8.60 0.21 2.61
C GLY A 171 8.70 1.15 3.81
N PHE A 172 7.85 0.95 4.83
CA PHE A 172 7.96 1.65 6.11
C PHE A 172 9.34 1.44 6.74
N THR A 173 9.91 0.22 6.71
CA THR A 173 11.27 0.00 7.24
C THR A 173 12.36 0.70 6.43
N VAL A 174 12.15 0.93 5.13
CA VAL A 174 13.04 1.76 4.31
C VAL A 174 12.98 3.22 4.77
N LEU A 175 11.77 3.77 4.92
CA LEU A 175 11.59 5.15 5.41
C LEU A 175 12.15 5.34 6.83
N MET A 176 11.97 4.36 7.72
CA MET A 176 12.59 4.38 9.05
C MET A 176 14.11 4.41 8.97
N ALA A 177 14.74 3.63 8.10
CA ALA A 177 16.19 3.66 7.90
C ALA A 177 16.68 5.02 7.38
N LEU A 178 15.87 5.73 6.60
CA LEU A 178 16.19 7.08 6.11
C LEU A 178 16.16 8.18 7.19
N THR A 179 15.57 7.91 8.36
CA THR A 179 15.59 8.88 9.46
C THR A 179 17.01 9.06 10.06
N GLU A 180 17.78 7.98 10.08
CA GLU A 180 19.18 7.92 10.54
C GLU A 180 19.94 6.89 9.66
N PRO A 181 20.31 7.24 8.42
CA PRO A 181 20.87 6.27 7.47
C PRO A 181 22.34 5.95 7.73
N HIS A 182 22.69 4.66 7.72
CA HIS A 182 24.09 4.23 7.77
C HIS A 182 24.85 4.74 6.52
N PRO A 183 26.13 5.15 6.61
CA PRO A 183 26.88 5.68 5.46
C PRO A 183 26.97 4.73 4.25
N ALA A 184 26.81 3.42 4.46
CA ALA A 184 26.79 2.42 3.39
C ALA A 184 25.44 2.29 2.67
N LEU A 185 24.36 2.92 3.17
CA LEU A 185 23.09 3.02 2.47
C LEU A 185 23.21 4.06 1.35
N LYS A 186 23.23 3.60 0.09
CA LYS A 186 23.52 4.47 -1.07
C LYS A 186 22.30 4.80 -1.93
N ALA A 187 21.22 4.02 -1.81
CA ALA A 187 19.97 4.26 -2.49
C ALA A 187 18.79 3.60 -1.74
N ALA A 188 17.62 4.21 -1.83
CA ALA A 188 16.40 3.71 -1.20
C ALA A 188 15.21 3.73 -2.18
N VAL A 189 14.40 2.68 -2.18
CA VAL A 189 13.16 2.58 -2.98
C VAL A 189 12.01 2.12 -2.08
N PRO A 190 11.44 3.02 -1.26
CA PRO A 190 10.21 2.74 -0.52
C PRO A 190 9.02 2.67 -1.48
N MET A 191 8.30 1.54 -1.50
CA MET A 191 7.19 1.30 -2.41
C MET A 191 5.88 1.18 -1.64
N SER A 192 4.88 2.02 -1.86
CA SER A 192 3.60 1.97 -1.12
C SER A 192 3.86 1.88 0.38
N ALA A 193 4.68 2.78 0.92
CA ALA A 193 5.16 2.66 2.29
C ALA A 193 4.11 3.22 3.26
N MET A 194 3.92 2.53 4.39
CA MET A 194 3.11 3.05 5.49
C MET A 194 3.78 4.30 6.07
N VAL A 195 3.08 5.43 6.11
CA VAL A 195 3.64 6.73 6.54
C VAL A 195 2.78 7.36 7.62
N ASP A 196 1.47 7.45 7.36
CA ASP A 196 0.49 7.99 8.29
C ASP A 196 -0.81 7.18 8.20
N GLY A 197 -0.83 6.11 8.99
CA GLY A 197 -1.96 5.20 9.07
C GLY A 197 -3.26 5.80 9.60
N TRP A 198 -3.29 7.07 10.06
CA TRP A 198 -4.53 7.74 10.45
C TRP A 198 -5.07 8.65 9.35
N ARG A 199 -4.19 9.29 8.58
CA ARG A 199 -4.59 10.24 7.54
C ARG A 199 -5.18 9.55 6.32
N GLY A 200 -4.55 8.48 5.83
CA GLY A 200 -5.04 7.79 4.62
C GLY A 200 -4.23 6.58 4.18
N ASP A 201 -3.44 5.97 5.08
CA ASP A 201 -2.86 4.65 4.86
C ASP A 201 -3.73 3.58 5.61
N ASP A 202 -3.12 2.55 6.19
CA ASP A 202 -3.83 1.31 6.56
C ASP A 202 -5.00 1.40 7.54
N TRP A 203 -4.90 2.22 8.59
CA TRP A 203 -5.81 2.10 9.75
C TRP A 203 -7.06 2.96 9.61
N PHE A 204 -6.89 4.20 9.14
CA PHE A 204 -7.96 5.15 8.92
C PHE A 204 -7.74 5.97 7.66
N HIS A 205 -8.85 6.45 7.09
CA HIS A 205 -8.85 7.53 6.10
C HIS A 205 -9.64 8.71 6.65
N ASN A 206 -8.96 9.85 6.84
CA ASN A 206 -9.53 11.06 7.43
C ASN A 206 -10.38 10.77 8.69
N GLY A 207 -9.90 9.84 9.52
CA GLY A 207 -10.54 9.40 10.76
C GLY A 207 -11.62 8.30 10.64
N ALA A 208 -11.97 7.86 9.43
CA ALA A 208 -12.82 6.69 9.22
C ALA A 208 -12.01 5.39 9.34
N PHE A 209 -12.41 4.47 10.23
CA PHE A 209 -11.60 3.28 10.55
C PHE A 209 -11.81 2.16 9.54
N ARG A 210 -10.71 1.54 9.09
CA ARG A 210 -10.70 0.41 8.16
C ARG A 210 -10.82 -0.91 8.94
N VAL A 211 -11.97 -1.58 8.83
CA VAL A 211 -12.34 -2.74 9.67
C VAL A 211 -11.42 -3.94 9.45
N ASN A 212 -10.91 -4.14 8.22
CA ASN A 212 -9.95 -5.20 7.88
C ASN A 212 -8.62 -5.08 8.66
N THR A 213 -8.34 -3.94 9.28
CA THR A 213 -7.25 -3.77 10.26
C THR A 213 -7.30 -4.86 11.35
N LEU A 214 -8.49 -5.27 11.79
CA LEU A 214 -8.62 -6.32 12.82
C LEU A 214 -8.13 -7.69 12.31
N ASP A 215 -8.36 -8.02 11.04
CA ASP A 215 -7.83 -9.25 10.44
C ASP A 215 -6.30 -9.20 10.33
N TYR A 216 -5.75 -8.04 9.97
CA TYR A 216 -4.30 -7.82 9.95
C TYR A 216 -3.70 -8.01 11.35
N ILE A 217 -4.29 -7.39 12.37
CA ILE A 217 -3.86 -7.54 13.77
C ILE A 217 -3.92 -9.00 14.22
N ALA A 218 -5.00 -9.71 13.89
CA ALA A 218 -5.13 -11.14 14.21
C ALA A 218 -3.96 -11.95 13.59
N SER A 219 -3.61 -11.65 12.35
CA SER A 219 -2.54 -12.33 11.62
C SER A 219 -1.13 -11.97 12.11
N GLN A 220 -0.91 -10.75 12.61
CA GLN A 220 0.44 -10.25 12.92
C GLN A 220 0.78 -10.23 14.41
N ASN A 221 -0.22 -10.16 15.30
CA ASN A 221 0.00 -9.84 16.72
C ASN A 221 -0.41 -10.96 17.69
N THR A 222 -1.00 -12.05 17.22
CA THR A 222 -1.44 -13.16 18.08
C THR A 222 -0.29 -14.10 18.46
N VAL A 223 0.69 -14.25 17.58
CA VAL A 223 1.89 -15.07 17.79
C VAL A 223 3.09 -14.41 17.12
N LYS A 224 4.30 -14.88 17.45
CA LYS A 224 5.55 -14.39 16.86
C LYS A 224 5.59 -14.60 15.33
N GLY A 225 5.09 -15.75 14.89
CA GLY A 225 4.92 -16.09 13.47
C GLY A 225 3.68 -15.46 12.84
N ARG A 226 3.05 -16.18 11.91
CA ARG A 226 1.74 -15.79 11.36
C ARG A 226 0.63 -16.37 12.25
N GLY A 227 -0.32 -15.54 12.63
CA GLY A 227 -1.54 -15.94 13.32
C GLY A 227 -2.54 -16.63 12.40
N GLU A 228 -3.46 -17.37 13.00
CA GLU A 228 -4.53 -18.05 12.27
C GLU A 228 -5.60 -17.06 11.77
N PRO A 229 -6.22 -17.32 10.61
CA PRO A 229 -7.39 -16.56 10.16
C PRO A 229 -8.54 -16.62 11.15
N LEU A 230 -9.35 -15.55 11.22
CA LEU A 230 -10.53 -15.51 12.08
C LEU A 230 -11.59 -16.51 11.60
N ALA A 231 -12.07 -17.37 12.50
CA ALA A 231 -13.20 -18.25 12.24
C ALA A 231 -14.53 -17.49 12.34
N THR A 232 -14.90 -16.76 11.28
CA THR A 232 -16.06 -15.83 11.29
C THR A 232 -17.42 -16.52 11.30
N GLY A 233 -17.50 -17.77 10.81
CA GLY A 233 -18.74 -18.55 10.72
C GLY A 233 -19.74 -18.05 9.67
N ALA A 234 -19.35 -17.11 8.80
CA ALA A 234 -20.17 -16.64 7.69
C ALA A 234 -19.31 -16.33 6.46
N TYR A 235 -19.92 -16.41 5.28
CA TYR A 235 -19.19 -16.17 4.03
C TYR A 235 -19.06 -14.67 3.71
N ASP A 236 -20.08 -13.87 3.99
CA ASP A 236 -20.11 -12.45 3.62
C ASP A 236 -19.64 -11.56 4.79
N ASP A 237 -18.51 -10.88 4.62
CA ASP A 237 -17.94 -9.99 5.64
C ASP A 237 -18.88 -8.82 5.97
N TYR A 238 -19.73 -8.42 5.01
CA TYR A 238 -20.79 -7.43 5.25
C TYR A 238 -21.68 -7.90 6.42
N ASP A 239 -22.14 -9.15 6.38
CA ASP A 239 -22.99 -9.70 7.44
C ASP A 239 -22.22 -9.93 8.74
N VAL A 240 -20.95 -10.35 8.66
CA VAL A 240 -20.10 -10.56 9.84
C VAL A 240 -19.97 -9.27 10.64
N VAL A 241 -19.59 -8.17 9.97
CA VAL A 241 -19.37 -6.87 10.61
C VAL A 241 -20.70 -6.26 11.04
N LEU A 242 -21.76 -6.37 10.23
CA LEU A 242 -23.05 -5.76 10.55
C LEU A 242 -23.70 -6.40 11.79
N ARG A 243 -23.64 -7.73 11.91
CA ARG A 243 -24.17 -8.47 13.07
C ARG A 243 -23.38 -8.20 14.36
N ALA A 244 -22.10 -7.83 14.24
CA ALA A 244 -21.28 -7.48 15.41
C ALA A 244 -21.62 -6.11 16.00
N GLY A 245 -22.32 -5.25 15.25
CA GLY A 245 -22.65 -3.89 15.66
C GLY A 245 -21.47 -2.96 15.43
N SER A 246 -20.73 -2.65 16.50
CA SER A 246 -19.55 -1.80 16.44
C SER A 246 -18.27 -2.60 16.27
N VAL A 247 -17.18 -1.90 15.91
CA VAL A 247 -15.84 -2.50 15.78
C VAL A 247 -15.38 -3.12 17.11
N ALA A 248 -15.66 -2.51 18.26
CA ALA A 248 -15.34 -3.13 19.55
C ALA A 248 -16.20 -4.38 19.82
N GLY A 249 -17.45 -4.41 19.33
CA GLY A 249 -18.28 -5.62 19.34
C GLY A 249 -17.64 -6.75 18.53
N LEU A 250 -17.13 -6.43 17.34
CA LEU A 250 -16.41 -7.37 16.47
C LEU A 250 -15.12 -7.87 17.11
N ALA A 251 -14.30 -6.95 17.65
CA ALA A 251 -13.04 -7.29 18.31
C ALA A 251 -13.26 -8.19 19.53
N ARG A 252 -14.24 -7.89 20.40
CA ARG A 252 -14.61 -8.74 21.55
C ARG A 252 -15.05 -10.13 21.13
N LYS A 253 -15.87 -10.22 20.07
CA LYS A 253 -16.38 -11.51 19.57
C LYS A 253 -15.25 -12.48 19.22
N TYR A 254 -14.14 -11.97 18.70
CA TYR A 254 -12.97 -12.78 18.32
C TYR A 254 -11.77 -12.61 19.28
N GLY A 255 -11.95 -11.99 20.44
CA GLY A 255 -10.91 -11.81 21.46
C GLY A 255 -9.75 -10.88 21.08
N LEU A 256 -9.89 -10.09 20.01
CA LEU A 256 -8.88 -9.17 19.50
C LEU A 256 -8.75 -7.90 20.35
N ASP A 257 -9.77 -7.58 21.15
CA ASP A 257 -9.77 -6.49 22.13
C ASP A 257 -8.72 -6.69 23.23
N LYS A 258 -8.21 -7.91 23.40
CA LYS A 258 -7.14 -8.23 24.35
C LYS A 258 -5.76 -7.80 23.85
N LEU A 259 -5.59 -7.64 22.54
CA LEU A 259 -4.31 -7.30 21.92
C LEU A 259 -3.97 -5.82 22.11
N ASN A 260 -2.72 -5.54 22.48
CA ASN A 260 -2.30 -4.19 22.88
C ASN A 260 -2.46 -3.15 21.78
N PHE A 261 -2.26 -3.51 20.50
CA PHE A 261 -2.45 -2.56 19.41
C PHE A 261 -3.93 -2.24 19.17
N THR A 262 -4.83 -3.22 19.31
CA THR A 262 -6.28 -2.97 19.27
C THR A 262 -6.72 -1.99 20.36
N LYS A 263 -6.18 -2.14 21.57
CA LYS A 263 -6.46 -1.21 22.69
C LYS A 263 -6.00 0.21 22.36
N LYS A 264 -4.77 0.37 21.85
CA LYS A 264 -4.23 1.66 21.41
C LYS A 264 -5.11 2.31 20.33
N LEU A 265 -5.60 1.56 19.36
CA LEU A 265 -6.55 2.07 18.36
C LEU A 265 -7.82 2.64 19.01
N PHE A 266 -8.37 1.91 19.99
CA PHE A 266 -9.59 2.34 20.69
C PHE A 266 -9.36 3.53 21.63
N GLU A 267 -8.16 3.65 22.21
CA GLU A 267 -7.74 4.77 23.06
C GLU A 267 -7.48 6.04 22.25
N HIS A 268 -7.06 5.91 20.98
CA HIS A 268 -6.66 7.01 20.10
C HIS A 268 -7.49 7.09 18.80
N PRO A 269 -8.82 7.32 18.87
CA PRO A 269 -9.68 7.38 17.67
C PRO A 269 -9.48 8.67 16.84
N ALA A 270 -9.02 9.76 17.47
CA ALA A 270 -8.72 11.04 16.82
C ALA A 270 -7.22 11.16 16.51
N TYR A 271 -6.83 12.12 15.67
CA TYR A 271 -5.44 12.35 15.27
C TYR A 271 -4.65 13.10 16.37
N ASP A 272 -4.58 12.50 17.56
CA ASP A 272 -3.84 13.04 18.70
C ASP A 272 -2.32 12.79 18.58
N SER A 273 -1.57 13.08 19.64
CA SER A 273 -0.12 12.90 19.69
C SER A 273 0.34 11.48 19.37
N PHE A 274 -0.48 10.45 19.63
CA PHE A 274 -0.12 9.07 19.28
C PHE A 274 0.12 8.95 17.76
N TRP A 275 -0.76 9.52 16.95
CA TRP A 275 -0.61 9.46 15.48
C TRP A 275 0.37 10.52 14.95
N GLN A 276 0.30 11.74 15.47
CA GLN A 276 1.13 12.85 15.00
C GLN A 276 2.63 12.58 15.16
N GLU A 277 3.03 11.91 16.24
CA GLU A 277 4.43 11.54 16.52
C GLU A 277 4.90 10.29 15.74
N GLN A 278 4.03 9.65 14.96
CA GLN A 278 4.35 8.53 14.07
C GLN A 278 4.38 8.91 12.59
N ALA A 279 3.84 10.08 12.22
CA ALA A 279 3.72 10.56 10.84
C ALA A 279 5.11 10.75 10.18
N LEU A 280 5.52 9.78 9.36
CA LEU A 280 6.88 9.72 8.84
C LEU A 280 7.22 10.83 7.85
N ASP A 281 6.24 11.35 7.12
CA ASP A 281 6.39 12.53 6.26
C ASP A 281 6.88 13.74 7.07
N ARG A 282 6.29 13.97 8.26
CA ARG A 282 6.67 15.06 9.17
C ARG A 282 8.02 14.82 9.83
N ILE A 283 8.32 13.57 10.17
CA ILE A 283 9.61 13.20 10.79
C ILE A 283 10.73 13.38 9.78
N LEU A 284 10.58 12.85 8.56
CA LEU A 284 11.57 12.94 7.50
C LEU A 284 11.75 14.36 6.97
N ALA A 285 10.69 15.19 6.93
CA ALA A 285 10.78 16.60 6.57
C ALA A 285 11.79 17.39 7.44
N LYS A 286 12.02 16.94 8.68
CA LYS A 286 12.95 17.58 9.64
C LYS A 286 14.37 17.00 9.55
N ARG A 287 14.62 16.02 8.69
CA ARG A 287 15.91 15.37 8.50
C ARG A 287 16.52 15.77 7.16
N PRO A 288 17.86 15.85 7.05
CA PRO A 288 18.51 16.16 5.78
C PRO A 288 18.29 15.05 4.74
N LEU A 289 17.83 15.44 3.55
CA LEU A 289 17.82 14.56 2.38
C LEU A 289 19.27 14.25 1.96
N SER A 290 19.73 13.02 2.21
CA SER A 290 21.12 12.61 2.01
C SER A 290 21.32 11.30 1.23
N VAL A 291 20.28 10.48 1.13
CA VAL A 291 20.28 9.23 0.36
C VAL A 291 19.33 9.40 -0.83
N PRO A 292 19.77 9.16 -2.07
CA PRO A 292 18.89 9.11 -3.24
C PRO A 292 17.71 8.17 -2.98
N THR A 293 16.50 8.69 -3.05
CA THR A 293 15.27 8.01 -2.68
C THR A 293 14.26 8.07 -3.82
N MET A 294 13.78 6.91 -4.27
CA MET A 294 12.72 6.77 -5.26
C MET A 294 11.44 6.26 -4.59
N HIS A 295 10.52 7.17 -4.34
CA HIS A 295 9.19 6.89 -3.82
C HIS A 295 8.33 6.25 -4.90
N VAL A 296 7.73 5.09 -4.62
CA VAL A 296 6.93 4.35 -5.61
C VAL A 296 5.54 4.10 -5.06
N VAL A 297 4.50 4.22 -5.88
CA VAL A 297 3.11 3.88 -5.48
C VAL A 297 2.27 3.49 -6.69
N GLY A 298 1.17 2.78 -6.45
CA GLY A 298 0.12 2.58 -7.44
C GLY A 298 -0.88 3.74 -7.45
N GLN A 299 -1.38 4.16 -8.62
CA GLN A 299 -2.49 5.12 -8.69
C GLN A 299 -3.74 4.58 -7.95
N TRP A 300 -3.95 3.26 -7.98
CA TRP A 300 -5.04 2.59 -7.27
C TRP A 300 -4.50 1.75 -6.11
N ASP A 301 -3.58 2.32 -5.32
CA ASP A 301 -3.09 1.68 -4.10
C ASP A 301 -4.19 1.61 -3.04
N GLN A 302 -4.67 0.42 -2.72
CA GLN A 302 -5.84 0.28 -1.85
C GLN A 302 -5.53 0.16 -0.34
N GLU A 303 -4.25 0.25 0.03
CA GLU A 303 -3.76 0.13 1.41
C GLU A 303 -3.00 1.40 1.85
N ASP A 304 -2.04 1.86 1.05
CA ASP A 304 -1.09 2.94 1.40
C ASP A 304 -1.14 4.09 0.37
N ILE A 305 -2.34 4.62 0.10
CA ILE A 305 -2.57 5.57 -1.00
C ILE A 305 -2.05 6.99 -0.70
N TYR A 306 -1.85 7.31 0.58
CA TYR A 306 -1.51 8.65 1.05
C TYR A 306 0.01 8.85 1.15
N GLY A 307 0.69 7.92 1.82
CA GLY A 307 2.02 8.09 2.38
C GLY A 307 3.11 8.50 1.38
N THR A 308 3.14 7.84 0.22
CA THR A 308 4.17 8.07 -0.80
C THR A 308 4.15 9.53 -1.30
N TYR A 309 2.98 10.07 -1.61
CA TYR A 309 2.86 11.42 -2.18
C TYR A 309 3.25 12.50 -1.18
N VAL A 310 2.83 12.38 0.08
CA VAL A 310 3.13 13.39 1.10
C VAL A 310 4.58 13.33 1.55
N THR A 311 5.19 12.13 1.58
CA THR A 311 6.61 11.99 1.89
C THR A 311 7.47 12.58 0.77
N TYR A 312 7.15 12.27 -0.50
CA TYR A 312 7.81 12.90 -1.65
C TYR A 312 7.70 14.43 -1.58
N ALA A 313 6.49 14.99 -1.40
CA ALA A 313 6.28 16.43 -1.33
C ALA A 313 6.97 17.10 -0.13
N ALA A 314 7.14 16.39 0.98
CA ALA A 314 7.86 16.86 2.15
C ALA A 314 9.38 16.95 1.90
N LEU A 315 9.94 15.97 1.19
CA LEU A 315 11.37 15.91 0.88
C LEU A 315 11.75 16.74 -0.35
N GLU A 316 10.84 16.94 -1.31
CA GLU A 316 11.10 17.69 -2.55
C GLU A 316 11.55 19.13 -2.27
N LYS A 317 11.04 19.73 -1.20
CA LYS A 317 11.43 21.07 -0.75
C LYS A 317 12.94 21.18 -0.43
N GLN A 318 13.60 20.05 -0.19
CA GLN A 318 15.04 19.97 0.08
C GLN A 318 15.86 19.60 -1.16
N ASP A 319 15.26 19.00 -2.19
CA ASP A 319 15.96 18.59 -3.41
C ASP A 319 16.06 19.75 -4.41
N LYS A 320 17.18 20.46 -4.38
CA LYS A 320 17.38 21.66 -5.21
C LYS A 320 17.72 21.35 -6.67
N ASP A 321 18.25 20.15 -6.93
CA ASP A 321 18.81 19.78 -8.23
C ASP A 321 18.04 18.64 -8.92
N ASN A 322 16.95 18.15 -8.31
CA ASN A 322 16.19 16.96 -8.73
C ASN A 322 17.06 15.72 -8.92
N LYS A 323 17.93 15.44 -7.92
CA LYS A 323 18.90 14.34 -7.97
C LYS A 323 18.78 13.36 -6.81
N LEU A 324 17.99 13.68 -5.79
CA LEU A 324 17.92 12.90 -4.55
C LEU A 324 16.51 12.42 -4.22
N ASN A 325 15.46 13.05 -4.74
CA ASN A 325 14.08 12.70 -4.46
C ASN A 325 13.31 12.45 -5.76
N PHE A 326 12.83 11.22 -5.94
CA PHE A 326 12.15 10.79 -7.16
C PHE A 326 10.78 10.21 -6.83
N LEU A 327 9.82 10.35 -7.74
CA LEU A 327 8.49 9.78 -7.62
C LEU A 327 8.15 8.88 -8.82
N ALA A 328 7.71 7.66 -8.57
CA ALA A 328 7.19 6.74 -9.57
C ALA A 328 5.74 6.34 -9.24
N VAL A 329 4.82 6.56 -10.16
CA VAL A 329 3.40 6.23 -10.02
C VAL A 329 2.96 5.35 -11.18
N GLY A 330 2.77 4.07 -10.94
CA GLY A 330 2.25 3.15 -11.97
C GLY A 330 0.73 2.93 -11.86
N PRO A 331 0.10 2.31 -12.87
CA PRO A 331 -1.34 2.03 -12.88
C PRO A 331 -1.65 0.77 -12.05
N TRP A 332 -1.08 0.68 -10.86
CA TRP A 332 -1.05 -0.53 -10.05
C TRP A 332 -1.98 -0.43 -8.85
N ARG A 333 -2.32 -1.62 -8.33
CA ARG A 333 -2.80 -1.82 -6.96
C ARG A 333 -1.66 -1.74 -5.95
N HIS A 334 -2.00 -1.80 -4.66
CA HIS A 334 -1.04 -1.85 -3.56
C HIS A 334 0.05 -2.91 -3.76
N SER A 335 1.34 -2.58 -3.65
CA SER A 335 2.47 -3.48 -3.93
C SER A 335 2.53 -4.06 -5.36
N GLY A 336 1.67 -3.62 -6.28
CA GLY A 336 1.55 -4.19 -7.63
C GLY A 336 2.80 -4.03 -8.48
N VAL A 337 3.65 -3.05 -8.15
CA VAL A 337 4.96 -2.83 -8.76
C VAL A 337 5.89 -4.04 -8.70
N ASN A 338 5.67 -4.99 -7.78
CA ASN A 338 6.50 -6.20 -7.64
C ASN A 338 5.95 -7.40 -8.44
N TYR A 339 4.88 -7.23 -9.22
CA TYR A 339 4.19 -8.30 -9.92
C TYR A 339 4.06 -7.99 -11.42
N ASP A 340 3.16 -8.69 -12.10
CA ASP A 340 2.69 -8.31 -13.43
C ASP A 340 1.78 -7.07 -13.32
N GLY A 341 2.07 -6.06 -14.12
CA GLY A 341 1.32 -4.81 -14.22
C GLY A 341 0.68 -4.60 -15.59
N SER A 342 0.27 -5.68 -16.26
CA SER A 342 -0.40 -5.62 -17.58
C SER A 342 -1.90 -5.31 -17.48
N ALA A 343 -2.51 -5.55 -16.32
CA ALA A 343 -3.93 -5.33 -16.10
C ALA A 343 -4.22 -5.05 -14.62
N LEU A 344 -5.38 -4.43 -14.37
CA LEU A 344 -5.96 -4.32 -13.03
C LEU A 344 -7.49 -4.37 -13.13
N GLY A 345 -8.10 -5.41 -12.53
CA GLY A 345 -9.53 -5.66 -12.67
C GLY A 345 -9.93 -5.83 -14.13
N ALA A 346 -10.84 -4.98 -14.63
CA ALA A 346 -11.26 -4.98 -16.03
C ALA A 346 -10.32 -4.17 -16.96
N LEU A 347 -9.36 -3.43 -16.40
CA LEU A 347 -8.49 -2.55 -17.16
C LEU A 347 -7.31 -3.32 -17.75
N GLN A 348 -6.98 -3.03 -19.01
CA GLN A 348 -5.79 -3.53 -19.69
C GLN A 348 -4.86 -2.35 -20.00
N PHE A 349 -3.57 -2.53 -19.72
CA PHE A 349 -2.53 -1.53 -19.96
C PHE A 349 -1.64 -1.94 -21.13
N THR A 350 -0.85 -0.99 -21.63
CA THR A 350 0.09 -1.24 -22.74
C THR A 350 1.32 -2.03 -22.24
N GLY A 351 1.19 -3.36 -22.15
CA GLY A 351 2.24 -4.27 -21.68
C GLY A 351 2.37 -4.33 -20.16
N ASP A 352 3.34 -5.11 -19.67
CA ASP A 352 3.64 -5.19 -18.22
C ASP A 352 4.36 -3.93 -17.74
N THR A 353 3.57 -2.95 -17.32
CA THR A 353 4.05 -1.65 -16.83
C THR A 353 4.93 -1.78 -15.58
N ALA A 354 4.67 -2.79 -14.73
CA ALA A 354 5.46 -3.03 -13.52
C ALA A 354 6.85 -3.56 -13.87
N LEU A 355 6.94 -4.54 -14.78
CA LEU A 355 8.22 -5.01 -15.31
C LEU A 355 9.00 -3.91 -16.03
N GLU A 356 8.32 -3.12 -16.87
CA GLU A 356 8.93 -1.98 -17.57
C GLU A 356 9.59 -1.01 -16.57
N PHE A 357 8.85 -0.57 -15.54
CA PHE A 357 9.42 0.28 -14.48
C PHE A 357 10.60 -0.38 -13.77
N ARG A 358 10.44 -1.63 -13.32
CA ARG A 358 11.48 -2.33 -12.55
C ARG A 358 12.77 -2.46 -13.38
N ARG A 359 12.65 -2.87 -14.64
CA ARG A 359 13.78 -3.10 -15.57
C ARG A 359 14.43 -1.81 -16.04
N ASP A 360 13.63 -0.82 -16.45
CA ASP A 360 14.12 0.33 -17.21
C ASP A 360 14.39 1.56 -16.34
N VAL A 361 13.88 1.59 -15.11
CA VAL A 361 14.00 2.76 -14.22
C VAL A 361 14.58 2.39 -12.86
N MET A 362 13.95 1.47 -12.13
CA MET A 362 14.39 1.12 -10.78
C MET A 362 15.78 0.46 -10.75
N VAL A 363 16.03 -0.54 -11.61
CA VAL A 363 17.33 -1.22 -11.66
C VAL A 363 18.45 -0.27 -12.10
N PRO A 364 18.34 0.53 -13.18
CA PRO A 364 19.35 1.53 -13.52
C PRO A 364 19.62 2.53 -12.40
N PHE A 365 18.58 3.04 -11.75
CA PHE A 365 18.70 3.92 -10.58
C PHE A 365 19.52 3.28 -9.46
N LEU A 366 19.18 2.04 -9.07
CA LEU A 366 19.92 1.29 -8.06
C LEU A 366 21.38 1.04 -8.49
N LYS A 367 21.61 0.63 -9.74
CA LYS A 367 22.95 0.33 -10.27
C LYS A 367 23.87 1.56 -10.20
N GLN A 368 23.39 2.75 -10.57
CA GLN A 368 24.17 4.00 -10.51
C GLN A 368 24.84 4.21 -9.15
N TYR A 369 24.14 3.89 -8.05
CA TYR A 369 24.64 4.15 -6.70
C TYR A 369 25.34 2.94 -6.06
N LEU A 370 25.05 1.73 -6.55
CA LEU A 370 25.44 0.48 -5.89
C LEU A 370 26.53 -0.30 -6.63
N VAL A 371 26.52 -0.29 -7.96
CA VAL A 371 27.47 -1.06 -8.78
C VAL A 371 28.67 -0.17 -9.12
N ASP A 372 29.88 -0.66 -8.86
CA ASP A 372 31.10 0.08 -9.16
C ASP A 372 31.27 0.28 -10.67
N GLY A 373 31.45 1.54 -11.09
CA GLY A 373 31.62 1.90 -12.49
C GLY A 373 30.33 1.89 -13.33
N ALA A 374 29.16 1.69 -12.73
CA ALA A 374 27.89 1.82 -13.45
C ALA A 374 27.70 3.25 -13.98
N PRO A 375 27.12 3.42 -15.19
CA PRO A 375 26.81 4.74 -15.72
C PRO A 375 25.75 5.43 -14.86
N ALA A 376 25.68 6.76 -14.95
CA ALA A 376 24.54 7.51 -14.44
C ALA A 376 23.27 7.08 -15.19
N ALA A 377 22.20 6.83 -14.44
CA ALA A 377 20.88 6.56 -14.99
C ALA A 377 20.21 7.87 -15.41
N ASP A 378 19.50 7.83 -16.53
CA ASP A 378 18.57 8.89 -16.93
C ASP A 378 17.24 8.71 -16.18
N THR A 379 17.29 8.85 -14.85
CA THR A 379 16.10 8.74 -13.99
C THR A 379 15.31 10.05 -14.04
N PRO A 380 14.05 10.05 -14.51
CA PRO A 380 13.24 11.25 -14.51
C PRO A 380 12.86 11.62 -13.06
N PRO A 381 12.79 12.92 -12.69
CA PRO A 381 12.37 13.33 -11.34
C PRO A 381 11.02 12.71 -10.95
N VAL A 382 10.08 12.70 -11.89
CA VAL A 382 8.81 12.04 -11.74
C VAL A 382 8.52 11.16 -12.96
N LEU A 383 8.20 9.90 -12.73
CA LEU A 383 7.65 8.99 -13.71
C LEU A 383 6.22 8.61 -13.32
N SER A 384 5.22 8.99 -14.11
CA SER A 384 3.83 8.68 -13.79
C SER A 384 3.10 8.11 -15.00
N TYR A 385 2.41 6.98 -14.84
CA TYR A 385 1.59 6.41 -15.89
C TYR A 385 0.29 7.20 -16.03
N GLN A 386 -0.01 7.67 -17.24
CA GLN A 386 -1.24 8.38 -17.52
C GLN A 386 -2.30 7.39 -18.02
N THR A 387 -3.23 7.05 -17.14
CA THR A 387 -4.15 5.91 -17.31
C THR A 387 -5.15 6.07 -18.46
N GLY A 388 -5.54 7.29 -18.80
CA GLY A 388 -6.45 7.55 -19.94
C GLY A 388 -5.76 7.48 -21.31
N SER A 389 -4.48 7.85 -21.39
CA SER A 389 -3.69 7.75 -22.63
C SER A 389 -2.89 6.45 -22.75
N ASN A 390 -2.87 5.64 -21.68
CA ASN A 390 -2.15 4.37 -21.55
C ASN A 390 -0.64 4.46 -21.83
N LYS A 391 0.01 5.49 -21.26
CA LYS A 391 1.43 5.79 -21.48
C LYS A 391 2.14 6.36 -20.26
N TRP A 392 3.40 5.98 -20.07
CA TRP A 392 4.30 6.63 -19.12
C TRP A 392 4.57 8.09 -19.49
N GLN A 393 4.52 8.96 -18.48
CA GLN A 393 4.91 10.37 -18.56
C GLN A 393 6.18 10.59 -17.74
N ARG A 394 7.19 11.20 -18.35
CA ARG A 394 8.38 11.70 -17.67
C ARG A 394 8.13 13.18 -17.37
N LEU A 395 8.01 13.53 -16.09
CA LEU A 395 7.63 14.86 -15.62
C LEU A 395 8.78 15.48 -14.82
N ALA A 396 8.91 16.80 -14.91
CA ALA A 396 9.94 17.54 -14.17
C ALA A 396 9.58 17.78 -12.69
N GLN A 397 8.29 17.75 -12.36
CA GLN A 397 7.76 17.99 -11.02
C GLN A 397 6.38 17.35 -10.85
N TRP A 398 5.97 17.13 -9.59
CA TRP A 398 4.63 16.70 -9.24
C TRP A 398 4.09 17.48 -8.03
N PRO A 399 2.79 17.85 -8.02
CA PRO A 399 1.81 17.69 -9.10
C PRO A 399 2.00 18.71 -10.24
N VAL A 400 1.40 18.45 -11.40
CA VAL A 400 1.43 19.38 -12.55
C VAL A 400 0.39 20.49 -12.37
N SER A 401 -0.76 20.17 -11.78
CA SER A 401 -1.84 21.09 -11.50
C SER A 401 -2.25 21.07 -10.03
N CYS A 402 -2.39 22.25 -9.43
CA CYS A 402 -2.84 22.44 -8.05
C CYS A 402 -3.37 23.86 -7.84
N ALA A 403 -3.84 24.17 -6.62
CA ALA A 403 -4.39 25.48 -6.28
C ALA A 403 -3.38 26.64 -6.47
N THR A 404 -2.13 26.45 -6.03
CA THR A 404 -1.09 27.49 -6.09
C THR A 404 0.30 26.89 -6.28
N GLY A 405 1.14 27.51 -7.11
CA GLY A 405 2.56 27.13 -7.25
C GLY A 405 2.85 25.97 -8.21
N CYS A 406 1.83 25.45 -8.90
CA CYS A 406 1.98 24.45 -9.96
C CYS A 406 1.97 25.07 -11.37
N ALA A 407 2.38 24.29 -12.37
CA ALA A 407 2.44 24.72 -13.77
C ALA A 407 1.05 25.02 -14.37
N SER A 408 0.00 24.35 -13.86
CA SER A 408 -1.39 24.65 -14.20
C SER A 408 -2.20 24.94 -12.94
N ALA A 409 -3.19 25.82 -13.06
CA ALA A 409 -4.16 26.05 -12.01
C ALA A 409 -5.26 24.99 -12.05
N ALA A 410 -5.64 24.49 -10.88
CA ALA A 410 -6.78 23.59 -10.75
C ALA A 410 -8.10 24.30 -11.08
N LYS A 411 -9.15 23.54 -11.46
CA LYS A 411 -10.46 24.06 -11.88
C LYS A 411 -11.59 23.38 -11.13
N ALA A 412 -12.49 24.17 -10.56
CA ALA A 412 -13.69 23.65 -9.90
C ALA A 412 -14.73 23.15 -10.90
N VAL A 413 -15.24 21.95 -10.66
CA VAL A 413 -16.51 21.45 -11.21
C VAL A 413 -17.55 21.45 -10.10
N TYR A 414 -18.73 22.01 -10.37
CA TYR A 414 -19.80 22.22 -9.42
C TYR A 414 -20.91 21.19 -9.60
N LEU A 415 -21.47 20.72 -8.49
CA LEU A 415 -22.66 19.86 -8.45
C LEU A 415 -23.90 20.73 -8.66
N GLN A 416 -24.81 20.31 -9.55
CA GLN A 416 -25.93 21.14 -10.00
C GLN A 416 -27.28 20.41 -9.97
N ASP A 417 -28.35 21.20 -9.98
CA ASP A 417 -29.73 20.75 -10.16
C ASP A 417 -29.88 19.70 -11.26
N GLY A 418 -30.72 18.68 -10.99
CA GLY A 418 -30.97 17.59 -11.93
C GLY A 418 -29.78 16.64 -12.09
N PHE A 419 -28.93 16.54 -11.06
CA PHE A 419 -27.79 15.63 -11.01
C PHE A 419 -26.74 15.88 -12.11
N LYS A 420 -26.47 17.15 -12.39
CA LYS A 420 -25.53 17.58 -13.45
C LYS A 420 -24.22 18.11 -12.87
N LEU A 421 -23.20 18.18 -13.72
CA LEU A 421 -21.94 18.87 -13.45
C LEU A 421 -21.79 20.11 -14.33
N SER A 422 -21.24 21.19 -13.78
CA SER A 422 -20.93 22.42 -14.51
C SER A 422 -19.56 23.00 -14.12
N TRP A 423 -18.85 23.62 -15.05
CA TRP A 423 -17.61 24.37 -14.79
C TRP A 423 -17.84 25.80 -14.27
N SER A 424 -19.09 26.23 -14.21
CA SER A 424 -19.52 27.48 -13.59
C SER A 424 -20.48 27.20 -12.43
N GLN A 425 -20.33 27.97 -11.36
CA GLN A 425 -21.27 27.93 -10.25
C GLN A 425 -22.63 28.46 -10.70
N ALA A 426 -23.71 27.72 -10.45
CA ALA A 426 -25.05 28.21 -10.73
C ALA A 426 -25.47 29.35 -9.78
N GLY A 427 -26.49 30.09 -10.22
CA GLY A 427 -27.08 31.17 -9.42
C GLY A 427 -27.78 30.69 -8.14
N ASN A 428 -28.15 29.40 -8.02
CA ASN A 428 -28.84 28.83 -6.87
C ASN A 428 -27.93 27.95 -5.99
N ALA A 429 -26.83 28.50 -5.47
CA ALA A 429 -25.91 27.74 -4.60
C ALA A 429 -26.55 27.19 -3.30
N LYS A 430 -27.77 27.65 -2.95
CA LYS A 430 -28.54 27.19 -1.78
C LYS A 430 -29.49 26.03 -2.08
N GLY A 431 -29.71 25.70 -3.35
CA GLY A 431 -30.38 24.46 -3.74
C GLY A 431 -29.61 23.24 -3.22
N PHE A 432 -30.30 22.12 -3.05
CA PHE A 432 -29.69 20.88 -2.60
C PHE A 432 -30.42 19.68 -3.17
N ASP A 433 -29.69 18.57 -3.27
CA ASP A 433 -30.25 17.23 -3.43
C ASP A 433 -30.13 16.48 -2.11
N GLU A 434 -31.06 15.58 -1.83
CA GLU A 434 -31.10 14.86 -0.55
C GLU A 434 -31.23 13.35 -0.71
N TYR A 435 -30.69 12.63 0.28
CA TYR A 435 -30.80 11.19 0.41
C TYR A 435 -30.87 10.79 1.88
N VAL A 436 -31.39 9.59 2.18
CA VAL A 436 -31.44 9.07 3.56
C VAL A 436 -30.35 8.02 3.73
N ALA A 437 -29.40 8.29 4.60
CA ALA A 437 -28.39 7.32 4.99
C ALA A 437 -28.87 6.49 6.18
N ASP A 438 -28.91 5.16 6.01
CA ASP A 438 -29.38 4.19 7.01
C ASP A 438 -28.23 3.28 7.45
N PRO A 439 -27.69 3.43 8.68
CA PRO A 439 -26.64 2.57 9.18
C PRO A 439 -27.06 1.08 9.30
N ALA A 440 -28.35 0.75 9.24
CA ALA A 440 -28.81 -0.64 9.18
C ALA A 440 -28.72 -1.25 7.76
N LYS A 441 -28.53 -0.43 6.73
CA LYS A 441 -28.41 -0.83 5.32
C LYS A 441 -27.28 -0.10 4.60
N PRO A 442 -26.04 -0.08 5.14
CA PRO A 442 -24.96 0.71 4.59
C PRO A 442 -24.62 0.31 3.15
N VAL A 443 -24.12 1.26 2.37
CA VAL A 443 -23.71 1.07 0.99
C VAL A 443 -22.46 0.17 0.97
N PRO A 444 -22.51 -0.97 0.25
CA PRO A 444 -21.37 -1.87 0.20
C PRO A 444 -20.23 -1.28 -0.66
N PHE A 445 -18.97 -1.49 -0.27
CA PHE A 445 -17.81 -0.94 -1.01
C PHE A 445 -17.48 -1.67 -2.32
N VAL A 446 -17.92 -2.93 -2.41
CA VAL A 446 -17.92 -3.80 -3.59
C VAL A 446 -19.22 -4.62 -3.59
N PRO A 447 -19.63 -5.24 -4.71
CA PRO A 447 -20.83 -6.07 -4.74
C PRO A 447 -20.81 -7.17 -3.68
N ARG A 448 -21.98 -7.44 -3.07
CA ARG A 448 -22.13 -8.54 -2.10
C ARG A 448 -22.18 -9.90 -2.82
N PRO A 449 -21.71 -11.00 -2.19
CA PRO A 449 -21.07 -11.04 -0.88
C PRO A 449 -19.68 -10.40 -0.89
N VAL A 450 -19.37 -9.65 0.17
CA VAL A 450 -18.06 -9.02 0.35
C VAL A 450 -17.08 -10.02 0.97
N ARG A 451 -15.87 -10.07 0.40
CA ARG A 451 -14.76 -10.91 0.86
C ARG A 451 -13.47 -10.10 0.92
N MET A 452 -13.22 -9.38 2.01
CA MET A 452 -12.00 -8.56 2.16
C MET A 452 -10.73 -9.42 2.22
N GLY A 453 -10.83 -10.68 2.65
CA GLY A 453 -9.72 -11.65 2.63
C GLY A 453 -9.51 -12.36 1.29
N ASP A 454 -10.38 -12.16 0.28
CA ASP A 454 -10.17 -12.68 -1.08
C ASP A 454 -9.36 -11.67 -1.89
N GLU A 455 -8.18 -12.08 -2.34
CA GLU A 455 -7.28 -11.22 -3.11
C GLU A 455 -7.90 -10.72 -4.43
N ASN A 456 -8.80 -11.50 -5.05
CA ASN A 456 -9.45 -11.10 -6.31
C ASN A 456 -10.54 -10.04 -6.10
N VAL A 457 -11.04 -9.92 -4.86
CA VAL A 457 -11.98 -8.87 -4.47
C VAL A 457 -11.21 -7.66 -3.96
N TRP A 458 -10.24 -7.88 -3.07
CA TRP A 458 -9.48 -6.81 -2.43
C TRP A 458 -8.54 -6.09 -3.38
N LYS A 459 -7.67 -6.78 -4.12
CA LYS A 459 -6.61 -6.11 -4.90
C LYS A 459 -7.15 -5.15 -5.98
N PRO A 460 -8.25 -5.45 -6.71
CA PRO A 460 -8.75 -4.55 -7.74
C PRO A 460 -9.93 -3.67 -7.31
N TRP A 461 -10.29 -3.60 -6.02
CA TRP A 461 -11.57 -2.99 -5.62
C TRP A 461 -11.70 -1.52 -6.02
N LEU A 462 -10.59 -0.76 -6.02
CA LEU A 462 -10.56 0.65 -6.39
C LEU A 462 -10.90 0.91 -7.87
N VAL A 463 -10.75 -0.08 -8.74
CA VAL A 463 -11.11 0.03 -10.16
C VAL A 463 -12.45 -0.63 -10.49
N HIS A 464 -13.18 -1.14 -9.48
CA HIS A 464 -14.46 -1.79 -9.69
C HIS A 464 -15.50 -0.79 -10.21
N ASP A 465 -16.30 -1.23 -11.17
CA ASP A 465 -17.43 -0.47 -11.72
C ASP A 465 -18.36 0.01 -10.60
N GLN A 466 -18.68 1.31 -10.59
CA GLN A 466 -19.56 1.90 -9.57
C GLN A 466 -21.05 1.78 -9.88
N ARG A 467 -21.45 1.25 -11.05
CA ARG A 467 -22.87 1.06 -11.41
C ARG A 467 -23.68 0.26 -10.37
N PHE A 468 -23.05 -0.66 -9.65
CA PHE A 468 -23.73 -1.46 -8.63
C PHE A 468 -24.30 -0.64 -7.45
N VAL A 469 -23.86 0.61 -7.28
CA VAL A 469 -24.39 1.53 -6.26
C VAL A 469 -25.12 2.74 -6.83
N SER A 470 -25.01 3.01 -8.13
CA SER A 470 -25.55 4.23 -8.76
C SER A 470 -27.08 4.30 -8.72
N ASP A 471 -27.76 3.16 -8.68
CA ASP A 471 -29.23 3.07 -8.62
C ASP A 471 -29.77 3.07 -7.18
N ARG A 472 -28.88 3.14 -6.17
CA ARG A 472 -29.32 3.18 -4.78
C ARG A 472 -29.83 4.58 -4.41
N THR A 473 -30.89 4.62 -3.61
CA THR A 473 -31.49 5.89 -3.15
C THR A 473 -30.69 6.60 -2.06
N ASP A 474 -29.62 5.98 -1.55
CA ASP A 474 -28.68 6.54 -0.57
C ASP A 474 -27.31 6.89 -1.18
N VAL A 475 -27.27 7.08 -2.51
CA VAL A 475 -26.10 7.52 -3.29
C VAL A 475 -26.55 8.58 -4.30
N LEU A 476 -25.90 9.75 -4.30
CA LEU A 476 -26.11 10.79 -5.32
C LEU A 476 -25.06 10.62 -6.43
N SER A 477 -25.46 10.73 -7.69
CA SER A 477 -24.57 10.61 -8.86
C SER A 477 -24.75 11.81 -9.79
N TYR A 478 -23.78 12.72 -9.83
CA TYR A 478 -23.76 13.89 -10.71
C TYR A 478 -22.92 13.59 -11.94
N VAL A 479 -23.44 13.84 -13.15
CA VAL A 479 -22.75 13.47 -14.39
C VAL A 479 -22.70 14.63 -15.37
N SER A 480 -21.60 14.73 -16.13
CA SER A 480 -21.47 15.67 -17.24
C SER A 480 -22.16 15.15 -18.52
N GLU A 481 -22.34 16.04 -19.49
CA GLU A 481 -22.49 15.60 -20.88
C GLU A 481 -21.23 14.88 -21.37
N PRO A 482 -21.30 14.07 -22.45
CA PRO A 482 -20.11 13.47 -23.03
C PRO A 482 -19.11 14.57 -23.40
N LEU A 483 -17.86 14.39 -22.98
CA LEU A 483 -16.82 15.36 -23.25
C LEU A 483 -16.56 15.41 -24.76
N LYS A 484 -16.46 16.62 -25.30
CA LYS A 484 -16.10 16.85 -26.70
C LYS A 484 -14.58 16.87 -26.90
N GLU A 485 -13.86 17.29 -25.86
CA GLU A 485 -12.41 17.44 -25.84
C GLU A 485 -11.83 16.66 -24.64
N PRO A 486 -10.60 16.14 -24.74
CA PRO A 486 -9.98 15.42 -23.64
C PRO A 486 -9.77 16.31 -22.42
N LEU A 487 -10.10 15.80 -21.23
CA LEU A 487 -9.81 16.45 -19.95
C LEU A 487 -8.59 15.76 -19.31
N VAL A 488 -7.46 16.46 -19.27
CA VAL A 488 -6.22 15.96 -18.65
C VAL A 488 -6.18 16.34 -17.18
N LEU A 489 -6.04 15.35 -16.31
CA LEU A 489 -5.93 15.50 -14.85
C LEU A 489 -4.54 15.03 -14.40
N SER A 490 -3.83 15.86 -13.63
CA SER A 490 -2.48 15.52 -13.13
C SER A 490 -2.18 16.23 -11.80
N GLY A 491 -2.60 15.59 -10.70
CA GLY A 491 -2.49 16.12 -9.34
C GLY A 491 -3.56 15.53 -8.41
N ALA A 492 -3.82 16.18 -7.27
CA ALA A 492 -4.80 15.72 -6.28
C ALA A 492 -6.11 16.52 -6.37
N PRO A 493 -7.27 15.90 -6.69
CA PRO A 493 -8.57 16.55 -6.56
C PRO A 493 -8.83 17.03 -5.14
N GLN A 494 -9.44 18.22 -4.98
CA GLN A 494 -9.85 18.75 -3.68
C GLN A 494 -11.37 18.83 -3.60
N VAL A 495 -11.95 18.23 -2.57
CA VAL A 495 -13.39 18.31 -2.31
C VAL A 495 -13.70 19.56 -1.52
N HIS A 496 -14.68 20.34 -1.99
CA HIS A 496 -15.28 21.45 -1.28
C HIS A 496 -16.78 21.17 -1.14
N LEU A 497 -17.13 20.29 -0.20
CA LEU A 497 -18.50 19.84 -0.01
C LEU A 497 -19.23 20.78 0.96
N VAL A 498 -20.36 21.34 0.52
CA VAL A 498 -21.30 22.04 1.39
C VAL A 498 -22.47 21.10 1.63
N ALA A 499 -22.58 20.58 2.85
CA ALA A 499 -23.57 19.56 3.17
C ALA A 499 -24.19 19.76 4.57
N SER A 500 -25.36 19.17 4.78
CA SER A 500 -26.01 19.09 6.09
C SER A 500 -26.48 17.67 6.37
N THR A 501 -26.53 17.30 7.64
CA THR A 501 -27.13 16.06 8.10
C THR A 501 -28.24 16.35 9.10
N SER A 502 -29.32 15.57 9.10
CA SER A 502 -30.34 15.66 10.16
C SER A 502 -29.85 15.05 11.48
N GLY A 503 -28.79 14.25 11.45
CA GLY A 503 -28.06 13.77 12.62
C GLY A 503 -27.13 14.83 13.20
N ASN A 504 -26.12 14.40 13.95
CA ASN A 504 -25.05 15.28 14.46
C ASN A 504 -23.64 14.66 14.31
N ASP A 505 -23.52 13.61 13.52
CA ASP A 505 -22.28 13.09 12.92
C ASP A 505 -22.64 12.50 11.55
N ALA A 506 -21.68 12.35 10.64
CA ALA A 506 -21.85 11.73 9.33
C ALA A 506 -20.48 11.45 8.71
N ASP A 507 -20.37 10.38 7.92
CA ASP A 507 -19.25 10.22 6.99
C ASP A 507 -19.66 10.73 5.61
N TRP A 508 -18.70 11.27 4.85
CA TRP A 508 -18.89 11.75 3.48
C TRP A 508 -17.89 11.06 2.55
N VAL A 509 -18.40 10.23 1.65
CA VAL A 509 -17.60 9.55 0.63
C VAL A 509 -17.81 10.30 -0.67
N VAL A 510 -16.72 10.71 -1.32
CA VAL A 510 -16.75 11.40 -2.62
C VAL A 510 -15.88 10.64 -3.61
N LYS A 511 -16.43 10.41 -4.81
CA LYS A 511 -15.75 9.69 -5.89
C LYS A 511 -15.73 10.53 -7.16
N VAL A 512 -14.55 10.70 -7.74
CA VAL A 512 -14.34 11.22 -9.09
C VAL A 512 -14.22 10.04 -10.04
N ILE A 513 -15.11 9.98 -11.03
CA ILE A 513 -15.31 8.82 -11.90
C ILE A 513 -15.18 9.24 -13.37
N ASP A 514 -14.46 8.42 -14.14
CA ASP A 514 -14.53 8.40 -15.60
C ASP A 514 -15.61 7.41 -16.03
N VAL A 515 -16.67 7.92 -16.67
CA VAL A 515 -17.70 7.09 -17.28
C VAL A 515 -17.32 6.84 -18.73
N TYR A 516 -17.05 5.58 -19.05
CA TYR A 516 -16.78 5.15 -20.42
C TYR A 516 -17.97 5.45 -21.34
N PRO A 517 -17.74 5.53 -22.67
CA PRO A 517 -18.82 5.70 -23.63
C PRO A 517 -19.84 4.57 -23.48
N ASP A 518 -21.11 4.87 -23.75
CA ASP A 518 -22.23 3.92 -23.57
C ASP A 518 -21.98 2.59 -24.31
N GLU A 519 -21.24 2.64 -25.41
CA GLU A 519 -20.75 1.47 -26.15
C GLU A 519 -19.22 1.46 -26.25
N ALA A 520 -18.62 0.30 -26.00
CA ALA A 520 -17.19 0.05 -26.22
C ALA A 520 -17.00 -1.23 -27.05
N PRO A 521 -17.19 -1.20 -28.38
CA PRO A 521 -17.27 -2.41 -29.21
C PRO A 521 -16.07 -3.37 -29.10
N SER A 522 -14.85 -2.85 -28.95
CA SER A 522 -13.64 -3.67 -28.78
C SER A 522 -13.49 -4.28 -27.38
N GLN A 523 -14.20 -3.72 -26.39
CA GLN A 523 -14.22 -4.20 -25.00
C GLN A 523 -15.65 -4.06 -24.45
N PRO A 524 -16.64 -4.86 -24.91
CA PRO A 524 -18.06 -4.60 -24.65
C PRO A 524 -18.44 -4.45 -23.17
N LYS A 525 -17.72 -5.12 -22.28
CA LYS A 525 -17.91 -5.02 -20.82
C LYS A 525 -17.63 -3.62 -20.25
N LEU A 526 -16.87 -2.79 -20.98
CA LEU A 526 -16.54 -1.42 -20.59
C LEU A 526 -17.57 -0.39 -21.09
N GLY A 527 -18.58 -0.77 -21.87
CA GLY A 527 -19.66 0.15 -22.27
C GLY A 527 -20.37 0.71 -21.05
N GLY A 528 -20.34 2.03 -20.86
CA GLY A 528 -20.91 2.74 -19.72
C GLY A 528 -20.25 2.42 -18.36
N TYR A 529 -19.05 1.83 -18.35
CA TYR A 529 -18.32 1.49 -17.12
C TYR A 529 -17.99 2.74 -16.31
N GLN A 530 -18.29 2.73 -15.01
CA GLN A 530 -18.03 3.84 -14.11
C GLN A 530 -16.73 3.59 -13.33
N LEU A 531 -15.59 3.97 -13.93
CA LEU A 531 -14.26 3.76 -13.36
C LEU A 531 -13.93 4.86 -12.33
N PRO A 532 -13.74 4.53 -11.05
CA PRO A 532 -13.22 5.50 -10.09
C PRO A 532 -11.78 5.88 -10.43
N LEU A 533 -11.57 7.17 -10.70
CA LEU A 533 -10.22 7.73 -10.84
C LEU A 533 -9.62 8.02 -9.47
N SER A 534 -10.44 8.56 -8.56
CA SER A 534 -10.05 8.97 -7.23
C SER A 534 -11.25 8.99 -6.30
N MET A 535 -11.14 8.37 -5.13
CA MET A 535 -12.23 8.32 -4.16
C MET A 535 -11.71 8.17 -2.75
N ASP A 536 -12.36 8.85 -1.81
CA ASP A 536 -12.02 8.78 -0.40
C ASP A 536 -13.22 9.08 0.49
N ILE A 537 -13.06 8.80 1.79
CA ILE A 537 -14.02 9.04 2.85
C ILE A 537 -13.50 10.11 3.81
N PHE A 538 -14.41 10.95 4.29
CA PHE A 538 -14.14 11.95 5.33
C PHE A 538 -15.11 11.78 6.49
N ARG A 539 -14.58 11.61 7.71
CA ARG A 539 -15.38 11.49 8.92
C ARG A 539 -15.73 12.87 9.49
N GLY A 540 -17.00 13.25 9.38
CA GLY A 540 -17.49 14.63 9.51
C GLY A 540 -17.29 15.28 10.89
N ARG A 541 -17.22 14.51 11.98
CA ARG A 541 -16.80 15.02 13.29
C ARG A 541 -15.44 15.73 13.29
N TYR A 542 -14.58 15.48 12.30
CA TYR A 542 -13.26 16.07 12.18
C TYR A 542 -13.19 17.30 11.26
N ARG A 543 -14.34 17.83 10.79
CA ARG A 543 -14.39 18.97 9.85
C ARG A 543 -13.60 20.21 10.32
N ASP A 544 -13.59 20.47 11.63
CA ASP A 544 -12.95 21.66 12.21
C ASP A 544 -11.53 21.33 12.72
N SER A 545 -11.26 20.08 13.09
CA SER A 545 -9.99 19.60 13.61
C SER A 545 -9.93 18.07 13.60
N PHE A 546 -8.84 17.51 13.06
CA PHE A 546 -8.56 16.08 13.14
C PHE A 546 -8.22 15.60 14.56
N GLU A 547 -7.72 16.49 15.41
CA GLU A 547 -7.36 16.18 16.81
C GLU A 547 -8.56 16.29 17.75
N LYS A 548 -9.43 17.28 17.52
CA LYS A 548 -10.54 17.62 18.42
C LYS A 548 -11.88 17.45 17.70
N PRO A 549 -12.49 16.24 17.74
CA PRO A 549 -13.76 16.02 17.09
C PRO A 549 -14.87 16.87 17.71
N SER A 550 -15.78 17.36 16.87
CA SER A 550 -16.94 18.16 17.28
C SER A 550 -18.21 17.65 16.58
N ALA A 551 -19.34 17.67 17.30
CA ALA A 551 -20.64 17.33 16.71
C ALA A 551 -20.95 18.26 15.52
N ILE A 552 -21.56 17.69 14.48
CA ILE A 552 -22.06 18.44 13.32
C ILE A 552 -23.38 19.11 13.72
N PRO A 553 -23.58 20.41 13.48
CA PRO A 553 -24.86 21.05 13.76
C PRO A 553 -25.98 20.48 12.87
N SER A 554 -26.99 19.86 13.48
CA SER A 554 -28.10 19.23 12.76
C SER A 554 -28.85 20.20 11.85
N ASN A 555 -29.16 19.76 10.64
CA ASN A 555 -29.89 20.49 9.60
C ASN A 555 -29.26 21.83 9.18
N LYS A 556 -27.97 22.07 9.50
CA LYS A 556 -27.23 23.25 9.04
C LYS A 556 -26.22 22.87 7.98
N ALA A 557 -26.20 23.63 6.88
CA ALA A 557 -25.16 23.53 5.88
C ALA A 557 -23.81 23.92 6.49
N VAL A 558 -22.83 23.03 6.42
CA VAL A 558 -21.45 23.27 6.82
C VAL A 558 -20.51 22.78 5.72
N GLN A 559 -19.26 23.23 5.78
CA GLN A 559 -18.25 22.91 4.79
C GLN A 559 -17.39 21.73 5.25
N PHE A 560 -17.10 20.81 4.33
CA PHE A 560 -16.15 19.72 4.49
C PHE A 560 -15.11 19.84 3.36
N ASN A 561 -13.86 20.03 3.74
CA ASN A 561 -12.74 20.17 2.81
C ASN A 561 -11.74 19.04 3.02
N PHE A 562 -11.45 18.28 1.97
CA PHE A 562 -10.45 17.21 2.02
C PHE A 562 -9.94 16.87 0.62
N ALA A 563 -8.70 16.38 0.56
CA ALA A 563 -8.11 15.92 -0.69
C ALA A 563 -8.58 14.50 -1.00
N LEU A 564 -8.72 14.18 -2.29
CA LEU A 564 -8.81 12.81 -2.76
C LEU A 564 -7.43 12.31 -3.23
N PRO A 565 -7.23 10.99 -3.36
CA PRO A 565 -6.03 10.40 -3.93
C PRO A 565 -5.58 11.06 -5.25
N PRO A 566 -4.26 11.30 -5.45
CA PRO A 566 -3.76 11.91 -6.67
C PRO A 566 -4.00 11.04 -7.92
N VAL A 567 -4.20 11.70 -9.07
CA VAL A 567 -4.47 11.05 -10.36
C VAL A 567 -3.58 11.62 -11.46
N ASN A 568 -3.18 10.75 -12.39
CA ASN A 568 -2.68 11.16 -13.70
C ASN A 568 -3.51 10.44 -14.76
N HIS A 569 -4.49 11.14 -15.33
CA HIS A 569 -5.52 10.53 -16.17
C HIS A 569 -5.97 11.47 -17.30
N VAL A 570 -6.52 10.90 -18.37
CA VAL A 570 -7.17 11.67 -19.45
C VAL A 570 -8.57 11.12 -19.63
N VAL A 571 -9.59 11.89 -19.25
CA VAL A 571 -10.97 11.55 -19.61
C VAL A 571 -11.13 11.87 -21.09
N LEU A 572 -11.32 10.85 -21.91
CA LEU A 572 -11.29 10.95 -23.37
C LEU A 572 -12.59 11.57 -23.92
N PRO A 573 -12.58 12.09 -25.17
CA PRO A 573 -13.82 12.46 -25.85
C PRO A 573 -14.81 11.29 -25.91
N GLY A 574 -16.09 11.58 -25.71
CA GLY A 574 -17.17 10.59 -25.62
C GLY A 574 -17.36 9.98 -24.22
N HIS A 575 -16.35 10.04 -23.35
CA HIS A 575 -16.51 9.72 -21.93
C HIS A 575 -17.24 10.84 -21.19
N ARG A 576 -17.66 10.60 -19.95
CA ARG A 576 -18.24 11.62 -19.05
C ARG A 576 -17.45 11.70 -17.76
N LEU A 577 -17.42 12.89 -17.17
CA LEU A 577 -17.00 13.05 -15.79
C LEU A 577 -18.21 12.79 -14.87
N MET A 578 -18.00 12.06 -13.78
CA MET A 578 -19.02 11.82 -12.77
C MET A 578 -18.47 12.08 -11.35
N ILE A 579 -19.32 12.64 -10.49
CA ILE A 579 -19.08 12.75 -9.04
C ILE A 579 -20.17 11.97 -8.30
N GLN A 580 -19.77 10.98 -7.48
CA GLN A 580 -20.69 10.30 -6.56
C GLN A 580 -20.51 10.77 -5.13
N VAL A 581 -21.61 10.85 -4.37
CA VAL A 581 -21.62 11.18 -2.94
C VAL A 581 -22.49 10.19 -2.16
N GLN A 582 -21.96 9.65 -1.06
CA GLN A 582 -22.68 8.73 -0.15
C GLN A 582 -22.14 8.85 1.30
N SER A 583 -22.81 8.24 2.28
CA SER A 583 -22.44 8.35 3.72
C SER A 583 -22.06 7.03 4.40
N SER A 584 -21.78 5.98 3.63
CA SER A 584 -21.21 4.74 4.17
C SER A 584 -20.42 4.01 3.08
N TRP A 585 -19.43 3.21 3.48
CA TRP A 585 -18.59 2.46 2.54
C TRP A 585 -18.13 1.14 3.16
N PHE A 586 -19.08 0.23 3.28
CA PHE A 586 -19.06 -0.86 4.24
C PHE A 586 -18.81 -2.23 3.57
N PRO A 587 -18.26 -3.24 4.24
CA PRO A 587 -17.65 -3.26 5.57
C PRO A 587 -16.22 -2.73 5.63
N LEU A 588 -15.66 -2.18 4.54
CA LEU A 588 -14.29 -1.64 4.57
C LEU A 588 -14.15 -0.59 5.68
N TYR A 589 -15.00 0.43 5.68
CA TYR A 589 -15.06 1.41 6.76
C TYR A 589 -16.15 1.07 7.77
N ASP A 590 -15.87 1.32 9.04
CA ASP A 590 -16.86 1.20 10.09
C ASP A 590 -17.99 2.22 9.92
N ARG A 591 -19.20 1.84 10.34
CA ARG A 591 -20.38 2.69 10.15
C ARG A 591 -20.29 3.89 11.10
N ASN A 592 -20.39 5.09 10.56
CA ASN A 592 -20.74 6.25 11.38
C ASN A 592 -22.16 6.06 11.95
N PRO A 593 -22.37 6.19 13.27
CA PRO A 593 -23.69 6.05 13.89
C PRO A 593 -24.67 7.16 13.48
N GLN A 594 -24.16 8.24 12.88
CA GLN A 594 -24.86 9.48 12.55
C GLN A 594 -25.37 10.27 13.77
N THR A 595 -24.99 9.78 14.96
CA THR A 595 -25.10 10.47 16.23
C THR A 595 -23.71 10.67 16.82
N PHE A 596 -23.43 11.84 17.36
CA PHE A 596 -22.14 12.15 17.94
C PHE A 596 -21.97 11.41 19.26
N VAL A 597 -21.12 10.38 19.23
CA VAL A 597 -20.67 9.63 20.40
C VAL A 597 -19.21 9.94 20.70
N PRO A 598 -18.74 9.83 21.95
CA PRO A 598 -17.34 10.10 22.29
C PRO A 598 -16.36 9.27 21.45
N ASN A 599 -16.69 7.99 21.20
CA ASN A 599 -15.84 7.06 20.46
C ASN A 599 -16.68 6.08 19.62
N ILE A 600 -16.57 6.16 18.29
CA ILE A 600 -17.36 5.33 17.35
C ILE A 600 -17.02 3.84 17.48
N PHE A 601 -15.79 3.48 17.86
CA PHE A 601 -15.42 2.09 18.13
C PHE A 601 -16.36 1.42 19.14
N LEU A 602 -16.87 2.21 20.09
CA LEU A 602 -17.68 1.79 21.22
C LEU A 602 -19.18 2.08 21.05
N ALA A 603 -19.61 2.53 19.86
CA ALA A 603 -21.02 2.87 19.61
C ALA A 603 -21.96 1.70 20.00
N ALA A 604 -23.01 2.04 20.75
CA ALA A 604 -24.06 1.13 21.17
C ALA A 604 -25.09 0.94 20.03
N PRO A 605 -25.89 -0.13 20.05
CA PRO A 605 -26.92 -0.35 19.03
C PRO A 605 -27.87 0.83 18.83
N ASP A 606 -28.25 1.52 19.92
CA ASP A 606 -29.18 2.65 19.86
C ASP A 606 -28.57 3.95 19.32
N ASP A 607 -27.24 4.05 19.24
CA ASP A 607 -26.56 5.22 18.69
C ASP A 607 -26.73 5.30 17.16
N TYR A 608 -26.90 4.16 16.48
CA TYR A 608 -27.07 4.09 15.04
C TYR A 608 -28.47 4.58 14.63
N LYS A 609 -28.56 5.83 14.15
CA LYS A 609 -29.81 6.44 13.68
C LYS A 609 -29.75 6.73 12.19
N LYS A 610 -30.89 6.62 11.50
CA LYS A 610 -31.04 7.16 10.14
C LYS A 610 -30.87 8.69 10.16
N ALA A 611 -30.35 9.24 9.08
CA ALA A 611 -30.20 10.67 8.91
C ALA A 611 -30.45 11.06 7.45
N THR A 612 -31.16 12.16 7.25
CA THR A 612 -31.31 12.80 5.95
C THR A 612 -30.06 13.64 5.70
N GLN A 613 -29.37 13.33 4.62
CA GLN A 613 -28.18 14.02 4.13
C GLN A 613 -28.60 14.94 2.99
N ARG A 614 -28.08 16.17 2.97
CA ARG A 614 -28.31 17.15 1.89
C ARG A 614 -26.98 17.65 1.36
N VAL A 615 -26.80 17.58 0.05
CA VAL A 615 -25.64 18.11 -0.67
C VAL A 615 -26.08 19.36 -1.42
N PHE A 616 -25.52 20.51 -1.07
CA PHE A 616 -25.90 21.80 -1.64
C PHE A 616 -25.19 22.03 -2.97
N HIS A 617 -25.82 22.72 -3.92
CA HIS A 617 -25.26 23.06 -5.24
C HIS A 617 -24.13 24.10 -5.20
N GLY A 618 -23.82 24.61 -4.01
CA GLY A 618 -22.56 25.30 -3.73
C GLY A 618 -21.35 24.37 -3.62
N SER A 619 -21.56 23.04 -3.60
CA SER A 619 -20.48 22.04 -3.53
C SER A 619 -19.72 21.94 -4.85
N SER A 620 -18.42 21.73 -4.74
CA SER A 620 -17.55 21.51 -5.89
C SER A 620 -16.44 20.51 -5.60
N VAL A 621 -15.85 20.01 -6.69
CA VAL A 621 -14.55 19.34 -6.65
C VAL A 621 -13.59 20.16 -7.49
N GLU A 622 -12.53 20.67 -6.89
CA GLU A 622 -11.43 21.30 -7.60
C GLU A 622 -10.55 20.22 -8.23
N LEU A 623 -10.59 20.13 -9.55
CA LEU A 623 -9.88 19.12 -10.33
C LEU A 623 -8.51 19.65 -10.78
N PRO A 624 -7.44 18.83 -10.74
CA PRO A 624 -6.09 19.21 -11.14
C PRO A 624 -5.95 19.21 -12.68
N VAL A 625 -6.69 20.10 -13.34
CA VAL A 625 -6.74 20.19 -14.80
C VAL A 625 -5.41 20.75 -15.34
N VAL A 626 -4.85 20.08 -16.35
CA VAL A 626 -3.70 20.58 -17.10
C VAL A 626 -4.18 21.28 -18.36
N VAL A 627 -3.88 22.57 -18.48
CA VAL A 627 -4.18 23.33 -19.70
C VAL A 627 -2.99 23.20 -20.64
N LYS A 628 -3.25 22.78 -21.88
CA LYS A 628 -2.22 22.71 -22.93
C LYS A 628 -1.87 24.08 -23.47
#